data_AF-A0A821BD06-F1
#
_entry.id   AF-A0A821BD06-F1
#
_cell.length_a   1.000
_cell.length_b   1.000
_cell.length_c   1.000
_cell.angle_alpha   90.00
_cell.angle_beta   90.00
_cell.angle_gamma   90.00
#
_symmetry.space_group_name_H-M   'P 1'
#
loop_
_entity.id
_entity.type
_entity.pdbx_description
1 polymer ?
#
loop_
_entity_poly.entity_id
_entity_poly.type
_entity_poly.pdbx_seq_one_letter_code
_entity_poly.pdbx_strand_id
1 'polypeptide(L)' 'MASFFIVLGSRLQCNIFSYDYSGYGVSQGKASEKNMYADIEAAYNSIKQRYHIPESKIILYGQSI' A
#
# COMPACT_ATOMS: atom_id res chain seq x y z
N MET A 1 4.74 13.15 3.26
CA MET A 1 3.65 12.18 2.97
C MET A 1 3.09 11.53 4.22
N ALA A 2 3.91 11.07 5.18
CA ALA A 2 3.40 10.38 6.38
C ALA A 2 2.31 11.14 7.16
N SER A 3 2.42 12.48 7.28
CA SER A 3 1.43 13.32 7.96
C SER A 3 0.03 13.23 7.34
N PHE A 4 -0.09 13.11 6.01
CA PHE A 4 -1.37 12.99 5.32
C PHE A 4 -2.07 11.67 5.70
N PHE A 5 -1.36 10.55 5.63
CA PHE A 5 -1.92 9.23 5.94
C PHE A 5 -2.31 9.08 7.41
N ILE A 6 -1.56 9.68 8.33
CA ILE A 6 -1.91 9.70 9.76
C ILE A 6 -3.25 10.40 10.00
N VAL A 7 -3.43 11.60 9.42
CA VAL A 7 -4.67 12.35 9.56
C VAL A 7 -5.84 11.63 8.87
N LEU A 8 -5.60 11.04 7.69
CA LEU A 8 -6.61 10.28 6.95
C LEU A 8 -7.10 9.07 7.75
N GLY A 9 -6.18 8.24 8.25
CA GLY A 9 -6.51 7.06 9.07
C GLY A 9 -7.25 7.44 10.36
N SER A 10 -6.86 8.54 11.01
CA SER A 10 -7.55 9.04 12.20
C SER A 10 -8.99 9.48 11.91
N ARG A 11 -9.22 10.22 10.80
CA ARG A 11 -10.57 10.70 10.43
C ARG A 11 -11.49 9.58 9.98
N LEU A 12 -10.96 8.59 9.25
CA LEU A 12 -11.73 7.45 8.75
C LEU A 12 -11.82 6.30 9.75
N GLN A 13 -11.12 6.40 10.89
CA GLN A 13 -11.03 5.37 11.91
C GLN A 13 -10.58 4.01 11.33
N CYS A 14 -9.53 4.03 10.51
CA CYS A 14 -8.95 2.83 9.91
C CYS A 14 -7.42 2.85 9.95
N ASN A 15 -6.83 1.66 9.85
CA ASN A 15 -5.39 1.51 9.69
C ASN A 15 -5.01 1.81 8.23
N ILE A 16 -3.87 2.47 8.02
CA ILE A 16 -3.32 2.71 6.68
C ILE A 16 -2.10 1.81 6.47
N PHE A 17 -2.12 1.03 5.39
CA PHE A 17 -0.97 0.28 4.90
C PHE A 17 -0.47 0.96 3.62
N SER A 18 0.72 1.55 3.65
CA SER A 18 1.36 2.21 2.51
C SER A 18 2.71 1.58 2.21
N TYR A 19 3.10 1.57 0.94
CA TYR A 19 4.38 1.04 0.48
C TYR A 19 4.90 1.90 -0.68
N ASP A 20 6.21 1.90 -0.88
CA ASP A 20 6.84 2.55 -2.03
C ASP A 20 6.93 1.54 -3.18
N TYR A 21 6.54 1.95 -4.39
CA TYR A 21 6.74 1.16 -5.61
C TYR A 21 8.23 0.97 -5.90
N SER A 22 8.55 -0.10 -6.63
CA SER A 22 9.90 -0.40 -7.12
C SER A 22 10.50 0.81 -7.85
N GLY A 23 11.68 1.25 -7.40
CA GLY A 23 12.38 2.42 -7.93
C GLY A 23 11.95 3.77 -7.36
N TYR A 24 11.08 3.79 -6.34
CA TYR A 24 10.68 4.99 -5.61
C TYR A 24 11.01 4.89 -4.12
N GLY A 25 11.18 6.04 -3.47
CA GLY A 25 11.40 6.13 -2.03
C GLY A 25 12.57 5.28 -1.57
N VAL A 26 12.31 4.31 -0.70
CA VAL A 26 13.33 3.36 -0.21
C VAL A 26 13.28 2.00 -0.90
N SER A 27 12.28 1.76 -1.76
CA SER A 27 12.12 0.50 -2.49
C SER A 27 13.16 0.37 -3.61
N GLN A 28 13.82 -0.78 -3.67
CA GLN A 28 14.79 -1.10 -4.72
C GLN A 28 14.11 -1.42 -6.05
N GLY A 29 14.89 -1.65 -7.10
CA GLY A 29 14.39 -2.05 -8.43
C GLY A 29 14.24 -0.87 -9.39
N LYS A 30 13.35 -1.02 -10.38
CA LYS A 30 13.12 -0.01 -11.43
C LYS A 30 11.63 0.25 -11.59
N ALA A 31 11.29 1.52 -11.80
CA ALA A 31 9.93 1.92 -12.17
C ALA A 31 9.56 1.28 -13.52
N SER A 32 8.55 0.42 -13.50
CA SER A 32 7.94 -0.16 -14.70
C SER A 32 6.55 -0.67 -14.34
N GLU A 33 5.66 -0.72 -15.32
CA GLU A 33 4.29 -1.21 -15.13
C GLU A 33 4.27 -2.65 -14.57
N LYS A 34 5.13 -3.52 -15.09
CA LYS A 34 5.27 -4.90 -14.60
C LYS A 34 5.62 -4.96 -13.11
N ASN A 35 6.59 -4.16 -12.68
CA ASN A 35 7.00 -4.15 -11.27
C ASN A 35 5.92 -3.54 -10.40
N MET A 36 5.24 -2.48 -10.87
CA MET A 36 4.12 -1.88 -10.14
C MET A 36 3.03 -2.90 -9.83
N TYR A 37 2.63 -3.74 -10.80
CA TYR A 37 1.66 -4.81 -10.53
C TYR A 37 2.18 -5.82 -9.51
N ALA A 38 3.46 -6.22 -9.61
CA ALA A 38 4.07 -7.12 -8.64
C ALA A 38 4.15 -6.52 -7.23
N ASP A 39 4.42 -5.22 -7.11
CA ASP A 39 4.46 -4.50 -5.83
C ASP A 39 3.06 -4.44 -5.19
N ILE A 40 2.01 -4.19 -5.99
CA ILE A 40 0.61 -4.22 -5.53
C ILE A 40 0.25 -5.60 -4.98
N GLU A 41 0.58 -6.67 -5.71
CA GLU A 41 0.33 -8.04 -5.28
C GLU A 41 1.09 -8.38 -3.98
N ALA A 42 2.36 -7.96 -3.88
CA ALA A 42 3.18 -8.20 -2.68
C ALA A 42 2.62 -7.49 -1.44
N ALA A 43 2.19 -6.23 -1.60
CA ALA A 43 1.55 -5.46 -0.54
C ALA A 43 0.22 -6.10 -0.10
N TYR A 44 -0.63 -6.47 -1.06
CA TYR A 44 -1.91 -7.12 -0.79
C TYR A 44 -1.76 -8.47 -0.09
N ASN A 45 -0.82 -9.30 -0.56
CA ASN A 45 -0.49 -10.58 0.05
C ASN A 45 0.04 -10.42 1.48
N SER A 46 0.82 -9.36 1.75
CA SER A 46 1.27 -9.06 3.11
C SER A 46 0.10 -8.79 4.07
N ILE A 47 -0.91 -8.03 3.63
CA ILE A 47 -2.12 -7.76 4.42
C ILE A 47 -2.87 -9.05 4.74
N LYS A 48 -3.04 -9.94 3.75
CA LYS A 48 -3.79 -11.20 3.94
C LYS A 48 -3.02 -12.25 4.72
N GLN A 49 -1.75 -12.46 4.40
CA GLN A 49 -0.97 -13.60 4.91
C GLN A 49 -0.24 -13.28 6.21
N ARG A 50 0.31 -12.07 6.34
CA ARG A 50 1.05 -11.68 7.55
C ARG A 50 0.14 -11.08 8.60
N TYR A 51 -0.75 -10.18 8.19
CA TYR A 51 -1.64 -9.47 9.12
C TYR A 51 -3.01 -10.13 9.27
N HIS A 52 -3.31 -11.19 8.49
CA HIS A 52 -4.54 -11.98 8.59
C HIS A 52 -5.83 -11.13 8.50
N ILE A 53 -5.79 -10.04 7.74
CA ILE A 53 -6.95 -9.16 7.57
C ILE A 53 -7.86 -9.76 6.49
N PRO A 54 -9.16 -9.94 6.77
CA PRO A 54 -10.10 -10.46 5.78
C PRO A 54 -10.30 -9.45 4.65
N GLU A 55 -10.45 -9.96 3.43
CA GLU A 55 -10.60 -9.15 2.21
C GLU A 55 -11.78 -8.17 2.27
N SER A 56 -12.88 -8.56 2.94
CA SER A 56 -14.04 -7.69 3.18
C SER A 56 -13.76 -6.46 4.05
N LYS A 57 -12.57 -6.36 4.66
CA LYS A 57 -12.10 -5.22 5.46
C LYS A 57 -10.97 -4.45 4.77
N ILE A 58 -10.64 -4.78 3.52
CA ILE A 58 -9.58 -4.11 2.75
C ILE A 58 -10.22 -3.16 1.75
N ILE A 59 -9.76 -1.91 1.74
CA ILE A 59 -10.15 -0.89 0.75
C ILE A 59 -8.90 -0.49 -0.01
N LEU A 60 -8.94 -0.59 -1.34
CA LEU A 60 -7.86 -0.12 -2.20
C LEU A 60 -8.01 1.39 -2.42
N TYR A 61 -6.95 2.13 -2.15
CA TYR A 61 -6.88 3.58 -2.34
C TYR A 61 -5.75 3.92 -3.31
N GLY A 62 -6.09 4.49 -4.47
CA GLY A 62 -5.14 4.97 -5.47
C GLY A 62 -5.13 6.50 -5.50
N GLN A 63 -3.93 7.10 -5.48
CA GLN A 63 -3.75 8.54 -5.62
C GLN A 63 -2.62 8.81 -6.62
N SER A 64 -3.00 9.27 -7.83
CA SER A 64 -2.06 9.46 -8.95
C SER A 64 -1.35 8.16 -9.37
N ILE A 65 -0.45 8.26 -10.35
CA ILE A 65 0.55 7.24 -10.74
C ILE A 65 1.84 7.93 -11.19
#